data_AF-A0A7X1H803-F1
#
_entry.id   AF-A0A7X1H803-F1
#
_cell.length_a   1.000
_cell.length_b   1.000
_cell.length_c   1.000
_cell.angle_alpha   90.00
_cell.angle_beta   90.00
_cell.angle_gamma   90.00
#
_symmetry.space_group_name_H-M   'P 1'
#
loop_
_entity.id
_entity.type
_entity.pdbx_description
1 polymer ?
#
loop_
_entity_poly.entity_id
_entity_poly.type
_entity_poly.pdbx_seq_one_letter_code
_entity_poly.pdbx_strand_id
1 'polypeptide(L)'
;MDPISRKVKQWIDEGKDPRSAHWQGGLEAMLNVFMPYLEPGRLIPVQPLEEEELFVFQAVMEIIDLSPNLPAAFLPPSIAEKVIPPESAEELQHIEKGQPSFKILIARPGKEQRILCAEISEHAKKPGVDIFQSGALLGTYNFQNQQDCFTELNKIIRVHIWEKEKWSQDDYKRYTINWFEKVIDLHKGTVSVEKDFSFFHSPTLIKSNKIDVIFILMSEIMLKRLHNSGDPLKEAVSAIRAIDDTDVKKAQLNDLADKVVFELLTVMKDCNVVKFDDFTDKESKQFNRESATMIQKIVKYMGKVEGRR
;
A
#
# COMPACT_ATOMS: atom_id res chain seq x y z
N MET A 1 -9.20 15.08 29.75
CA MET A 1 -7.93 14.61 29.15
C MET A 1 -8.30 13.59 28.09
N ASP A 2 -7.95 13.87 26.83
CA ASP A 2 -8.20 12.99 25.70
C ASP A 2 -7.41 11.66 25.84
N PRO A 3 -7.78 10.61 25.08
CA PRO A 3 -7.15 9.30 25.20
C PRO A 3 -5.63 9.30 24.98
N ILE A 4 -5.11 10.15 24.09
CA ILE A 4 -3.68 10.21 23.78
C ILE A 4 -2.92 10.87 24.92
N SER A 5 -3.40 12.01 25.42
CA SER A 5 -2.81 12.66 26.59
C SER A 5 -2.75 11.74 27.81
N ARG A 6 -3.75 10.87 27.99
CA ARG A 6 -3.74 9.86 29.06
C ARG A 6 -2.65 8.80 28.85
N LYS A 7 -2.51 8.28 27.63
CA LYS A 7 -1.43 7.33 27.28
C LYS A 7 -0.04 7.95 27.50
N VAL A 8 0.16 9.18 27.02
CA VAL A 8 1.45 9.88 27.17
C VAL A 8 1.80 10.07 28.64
N LYS A 9 0.83 10.52 29.45
CA LYS A 9 1.03 10.61 30.91
C LYS A 9 1.40 9.26 31.52
N GLN A 10 0.70 8.19 31.15
CA GLN A 10 1.00 6.85 31.63
C GLN A 10 2.45 6.43 31.29
N TRP A 11 2.92 6.64 30.06
CA TRP A 11 4.30 6.33 29.69
C TRP A 11 5.33 7.13 30.49
N ILE A 12 5.05 8.41 30.74
CA ILE A 12 5.93 9.25 31.57
C ILE A 12 5.95 8.75 33.02
N ASP A 13 4.78 8.41 33.58
CA ASP A 13 4.66 7.84 34.92
C ASP A 13 5.38 6.46 35.03
N GLU A 14 5.47 5.72 33.92
CA GLU A 14 6.24 4.47 33.77
C GLU A 14 7.75 4.71 33.51
N GLY A 15 8.22 5.97 33.52
CA GLY A 15 9.63 6.34 33.42
C GLY A 15 10.18 6.50 31.99
N LYS A 16 9.31 6.60 30.97
CA LYS A 16 9.76 6.94 29.60
C LYS A 16 10.17 8.40 29.50
N ASP A 17 11.10 8.72 28.59
CA ASP A 17 11.49 10.11 28.32
C ASP A 17 10.26 10.92 27.87
N PRO A 18 9.89 12.00 28.57
CA PRO A 18 8.75 12.85 28.19
C PRO A 18 8.83 13.35 26.74
N ARG A 19 10.02 13.65 26.23
CA ARG A 19 10.22 14.16 24.87
C ARG A 19 9.80 13.13 23.83
N SER A 20 10.26 11.88 23.97
CA SER A 20 9.86 10.77 23.10
C SER A 20 8.39 10.39 23.28
N ALA A 21 7.89 10.40 24.52
CA ALA A 21 6.50 10.05 24.81
C ALA A 21 5.52 11.05 24.19
N HIS A 22 5.77 12.35 24.37
CA HIS A 22 4.98 13.40 23.72
C HIS A 22 5.08 13.33 22.20
N TRP A 23 6.26 13.05 21.66
CA TRP A 23 6.44 12.98 20.22
C TRP A 23 5.69 11.79 19.60
N GLN A 24 5.83 10.58 20.15
CA GLN A 24 5.02 9.44 19.71
C GLN A 24 3.52 9.75 19.86
N GLY A 25 3.10 10.36 20.97
CA GLY A 25 1.70 10.77 21.15
C GLY A 25 1.20 11.71 20.05
N GLY A 26 2.01 12.68 19.62
CA GLY A 26 1.70 13.57 18.51
C GLY A 26 1.58 12.84 17.17
N LEU A 27 2.51 11.92 16.88
CA LEU A 27 2.45 11.07 15.69
C LEU A 27 1.21 10.17 15.68
N GLU A 28 0.83 9.60 16.83
CA GLU A 28 -0.41 8.84 16.99
C GLU A 28 -1.65 9.69 16.74
N ALA A 29 -1.69 10.91 17.28
CA ALA A 29 -2.80 11.84 17.09
C ALA A 29 -3.01 12.15 15.61
N MET A 30 -1.90 12.37 14.90
CA MET A 30 -1.91 12.66 13.48
C MET A 30 -2.36 11.48 12.63
N LEU A 31 -1.82 10.29 12.88
CA LEU A 31 -2.26 9.08 12.19
C LEU A 31 -3.77 8.87 12.42
N ASN A 32 -4.27 9.06 13.63
CA ASN A 32 -5.70 8.93 13.93
C ASN A 32 -6.60 9.86 13.11
N VAL A 33 -6.13 11.06 12.74
CA VAL A 33 -6.86 11.97 11.85
C VAL A 33 -7.01 11.36 10.45
N PHE A 34 -5.95 10.71 9.95
CA PHE A 34 -5.93 10.16 8.59
C PHE A 34 -6.42 8.71 8.51
N MET A 35 -6.48 7.97 9.62
CA MET A 35 -6.89 6.56 9.67
C MET A 35 -8.12 6.21 8.82
N PRO A 36 -9.22 7.01 8.79
CA PRO A 36 -10.39 6.70 7.95
C PRO A 36 -10.11 6.68 6.44
N TYR A 37 -9.01 7.31 6.01
CA TYR A 37 -8.60 7.46 4.61
C TYR A 37 -7.40 6.56 4.25
N LEU A 38 -6.79 5.87 5.23
CA LEU A 38 -5.68 4.95 4.98
C LEU A 38 -6.22 3.56 4.62
N GLU A 39 -5.55 2.92 3.66
CA GLU A 39 -5.82 1.53 3.31
C GLU A 39 -4.77 0.61 3.97
N PRO A 40 -5.19 -0.50 4.62
CA PRO A 40 -4.24 -1.41 5.23
C PRO A 40 -3.24 -2.01 4.23
N GLY A 41 -1.95 -1.96 4.59
CA GLY A 41 -0.85 -2.46 3.78
C GLY A 41 -0.52 -1.60 2.56
N ARG A 42 -1.00 -0.35 2.51
CA ARG A 42 -0.70 0.63 1.45
C ARG A 42 -0.15 1.91 2.06
N LEU A 43 0.80 2.53 1.36
CA LEU A 43 1.24 3.89 1.64
C LEU A 43 0.32 4.86 0.90
N ILE A 44 -0.41 5.68 1.64
CA ILE A 44 -1.39 6.62 1.06
C ILE A 44 -0.95 8.06 1.33
N PRO A 45 -0.89 8.94 0.32
CA PRO A 45 -0.66 10.36 0.54
C PRO A 45 -1.86 10.98 1.24
N VAL A 46 -1.61 11.78 2.28
CA VAL A 46 -2.68 12.35 3.13
C VAL A 46 -3.46 13.51 2.47
N GLN A 47 -2.97 13.98 1.33
CA GLN A 47 -3.58 14.99 0.47
C GLN A 47 -3.15 14.74 -0.99
N PRO A 48 -3.81 15.36 -1.99
CA PRO A 48 -3.29 15.37 -3.35
C PRO A 48 -1.86 15.87 -3.41
N LEU A 49 -1.06 15.28 -4.31
CA LEU A 49 0.34 15.61 -4.50
C LEU A 49 0.51 16.50 -5.73
N GLU A 50 1.41 17.47 -5.63
CA GLU A 50 1.91 18.21 -6.80
C GLU A 50 2.84 17.33 -7.64
N GLU A 51 3.19 17.76 -8.86
CA GLU A 51 3.97 16.96 -9.81
C GLU A 51 5.34 16.56 -9.25
N GLU A 52 6.03 17.50 -8.59
CA GLU A 52 7.34 17.26 -7.97
C GLU A 52 7.26 16.28 -6.79
N GLU A 53 6.17 16.37 -6.02
CA GLU A 53 5.91 15.49 -4.87
C GLU A 53 5.57 14.06 -5.31
N LEU A 54 4.91 13.93 -6.46
CA LEU A 54 4.54 12.64 -7.06
C LEU A 54 5.80 11.82 -7.39
N PHE A 55 6.86 12.43 -7.92
CA PHE A 55 8.11 11.72 -8.20
C PHE A 55 8.74 11.12 -6.93
N VAL A 56 8.75 11.86 -5.83
CA VAL A 56 9.27 11.38 -4.55
C VAL A 56 8.40 10.25 -4.01
N PHE A 57 7.07 10.41 -4.06
CA PHE A 57 6.13 9.39 -3.64
C PHE A 57 6.27 8.09 -4.44
N GLN A 58 6.39 8.17 -5.76
CA GLN A 58 6.60 7.01 -6.64
C GLN A 58 7.92 6.29 -6.34
N ALA A 59 9.00 7.03 -6.09
CA ALA A 59 10.29 6.45 -5.70
C ALA A 59 10.18 5.68 -4.37
N VAL A 60 9.43 6.22 -3.41
CA VAL A 60 9.15 5.55 -2.12
C VAL A 60 8.27 4.31 -2.31
N MET A 61 7.22 4.39 -3.16
CA MET A 61 6.35 3.24 -3.45
C MET A 61 7.10 2.07 -4.07
N GLU A 62 8.10 2.34 -4.90
CA GLU A 62 8.91 1.31 -5.55
C GLU A 62 9.67 0.44 -4.52
N ILE A 63 10.14 1.06 -3.43
CA ILE A 63 10.97 0.39 -2.42
C ILE A 63 10.20 -0.11 -1.19
N ILE A 64 9.08 0.53 -0.83
CA ILE A 64 8.35 0.19 0.41
C ILE A 64 7.54 -1.08 0.22
N ASP A 65 7.69 -1.99 1.19
CA ASP A 65 6.95 -3.23 1.25
C ASP A 65 6.34 -3.39 2.65
N LEU A 66 5.01 -3.43 2.71
CA LEU A 66 4.23 -3.37 3.95
C LEU A 66 3.48 -4.67 4.17
N SER A 67 3.48 -5.15 5.42
CA SER A 67 2.55 -6.20 5.84
C SER A 67 1.09 -5.75 5.65
N PRO A 68 0.16 -6.69 5.40
CA PRO A 68 -1.18 -6.38 4.89
C PRO A 68 -2.04 -5.53 5.81
N ASN A 69 -1.80 -5.49 7.12
CA ASN A 69 -2.64 -4.76 8.06
C ASN A 69 -2.02 -3.48 8.62
N LEU A 70 -0.86 -3.06 8.10
CA LEU A 70 -0.19 -1.84 8.53
C LEU A 70 -0.81 -0.59 7.91
N PRO A 71 -1.33 0.36 8.70
CA PRO A 71 -1.61 1.71 8.21
C PRO A 71 -0.31 2.46 7.93
N ALA A 72 -0.22 3.07 6.74
CA ALA A 72 0.90 3.92 6.37
C ALA A 72 0.45 5.20 5.65
N ALA A 73 1.03 6.32 6.06
CA ALA A 73 0.73 7.64 5.52
C ALA A 73 1.98 8.29 4.94
N PHE A 74 1.85 8.91 3.78
CA PHE A 74 2.85 9.78 3.18
C PHE A 74 2.42 11.24 3.36
N LEU A 75 3.28 12.03 3.98
CA LEU A 75 3.03 13.42 4.33
C LEU A 75 3.89 14.29 3.41
N PRO A 76 3.28 15.04 2.48
CA PRO A 76 4.00 16.02 1.65
C PRO A 76 4.42 17.24 2.49
N PRO A 77 5.32 18.11 1.97
CA PRO A 77 5.88 19.26 2.67
C PRO A 77 4.84 20.13 3.39
N SER A 78 3.72 20.45 2.73
CA SER A 78 2.66 21.29 3.31
C SER A 78 2.07 20.76 4.62
N ILE A 79 2.20 19.45 4.86
CA ILE A 79 1.81 18.77 6.09
C ILE A 79 3.03 18.49 6.96
N ALA A 80 4.07 17.86 6.40
CA ALA A 80 5.26 17.43 7.11
C ALA A 80 5.95 18.55 7.90
N GLU A 81 5.98 19.77 7.36
CA GLU A 81 6.54 20.97 8.03
C GLU A 81 5.76 21.37 9.29
N LYS A 82 4.52 20.93 9.45
CA LYS A 82 3.71 21.14 10.67
C LYS A 82 3.90 20.03 11.69
N VAL A 83 4.65 18.98 11.33
CA VAL A 83 4.92 17.78 12.13
C VAL A 83 6.37 17.80 12.57
N ILE A 84 6.69 18.71 13.49
CA ILE A 84 8.06 18.90 13.98
C ILE A 84 8.17 18.32 15.39
N PRO A 85 9.23 17.56 15.69
CA PRO A 85 9.49 17.11 17.06
C PRO A 85 9.67 18.30 18.01
N PRO A 86 9.51 18.09 19.34
CA PRO A 86 9.75 19.14 20.32
C PRO A 86 11.13 19.79 20.14
N GLU A 87 11.24 21.10 20.35
CA GLU A 87 12.52 21.82 20.23
C GLU A 87 13.58 21.26 21.20
N SER A 88 13.15 20.69 22.32
CA SER A 88 14.01 20.03 23.31
C SER A 88 14.55 18.66 22.87
N ALA A 89 14.16 18.15 21.70
CA ALA A 89 14.57 16.86 21.14
C ALA A 89 15.37 17.06 19.83
N GLU A 90 16.50 17.77 19.91
CA GLU A 90 17.38 18.04 18.76
C GLU A 90 17.86 16.76 18.05
N GLU A 91 17.96 15.65 18.77
CA GLU A 91 18.32 14.35 18.22
C GLU A 91 17.32 13.85 17.17
N LEU A 92 16.04 14.22 17.31
CA LEU A 92 14.93 13.85 16.40
C LEU A 92 14.75 14.85 15.24
N GLN A 93 15.45 15.99 15.25
CA GLN A 93 15.35 16.99 14.19
C GLN A 93 16.23 16.60 13.01
N HIS A 94 15.63 16.04 11.95
CA HIS A 94 16.36 15.61 10.74
C HIS A 94 16.69 16.75 9.76
N ILE A 95 15.89 17.81 9.82
CA ILE A 95 15.92 18.95 8.90
C ILE A 95 15.77 20.27 9.67
N GLU A 96 16.32 21.35 9.12
CA GLU A 96 16.09 22.70 9.66
C GLU A 96 14.63 23.13 9.48
N LYS A 97 14.12 23.88 10.46
CA LYS A 97 12.76 24.41 10.44
C LYS A 97 12.54 25.31 9.21
N GLY A 98 11.44 25.08 8.49
CA GLY A 98 11.05 25.86 7.32
C GLY A 98 11.68 25.39 6.00
N GLN A 99 12.48 24.32 6.02
CA GLN A 99 12.90 23.63 4.80
C GLN A 99 11.90 22.52 4.46
N PRO A 100 11.64 22.25 3.17
CA PRO A 100 10.66 21.25 2.78
C PRO A 100 11.15 19.83 3.09
N SER A 101 10.28 18.99 3.65
CA SER A 101 10.54 17.56 3.86
C SER A 101 9.31 16.73 3.57
N PHE A 102 9.53 15.43 3.38
CA PHE A 102 8.45 14.44 3.33
C PHE A 102 8.58 13.56 4.56
N LYS A 103 7.43 13.16 5.13
CA LYS A 103 7.39 12.19 6.22
C LYS A 103 6.63 10.94 5.82
N ILE A 104 7.13 9.79 6.21
CA ILE A 104 6.45 8.51 6.07
C ILE A 104 6.16 8.00 7.47
N LEU A 105 4.88 7.84 7.79
CA LEU A 105 4.43 7.30 9.07
C LEU A 105 3.89 5.90 8.84
N ILE A 106 4.43 4.91 9.54
CA ILE A 106 3.91 3.54 9.51
C ILE A 106 3.66 3.09 10.94
N ALA A 107 2.41 2.78 11.26
CA ALA A 107 2.07 2.27 12.58
C ALA A 107 1.88 0.76 12.53
N ARG A 108 2.48 0.07 13.50
CA ARG A 108 2.14 -1.31 13.84
C ARG A 108 1.20 -1.29 15.04
N PRO A 109 -0.09 -1.56 14.84
CA PRO A 109 -1.03 -1.70 15.95
C PRO A 109 -0.69 -2.95 16.77
N GLY A 110 -1.04 -2.94 18.05
CA GLY A 110 -0.80 -4.06 18.95
C GLY A 110 -0.71 -3.64 20.41
N LYS A 111 -0.42 -4.60 21.30
CA LYS A 111 -0.21 -4.34 22.73
C LYS A 111 0.92 -3.35 22.97
N GLU A 112 2.00 -3.47 22.20
CA GLU A 112 3.10 -2.53 22.14
C GLU A 112 3.00 -1.76 20.83
N GLN A 113 2.26 -0.66 20.86
CA GLN A 113 2.09 0.19 19.69
C GLN A 113 3.44 0.75 19.26
N ARG A 114 3.79 0.48 18.00
CA ARG A 114 5.06 0.91 17.41
C ARG A 114 4.80 1.83 16.22
N ILE A 115 5.57 2.90 16.12
CA ILE A 115 5.51 3.83 14.98
C ILE A 115 6.91 3.97 14.41
N LEU A 116 7.00 3.84 13.09
CA LEU A 116 8.14 4.29 12.30
C LEU A 116 7.80 5.65 11.71
N CYS A 117 8.68 6.63 11.92
CA CYS A 117 8.63 7.93 11.29
C CYS A 117 9.91 8.11 10.47
N ALA A 118 9.80 8.06 9.14
CA ALA A 118 10.90 8.44 8.27
C ALA A 118 10.75 9.90 7.86
N GLU A 119 11.83 10.66 7.86
CA GLU A 119 11.91 12.00 7.32
C GLU A 119 12.96 12.06 6.22
N ILE A 120 12.51 12.38 5.01
CA ILE A 120 13.30 12.36 3.78
C ILE A 120 13.23 13.74 3.11
N SER A 121 14.38 14.25 2.68
CA SER A 121 14.51 15.51 1.96
C SER A 121 15.93 15.63 1.44
N GLU A 122 16.12 16.30 0.30
CA GLU A 122 17.44 16.73 -0.18
C GLU A 122 18.05 17.84 0.70
N HIS A 123 17.21 18.56 1.45
CA HIS A 123 17.63 19.62 2.37
C HIS A 123 17.91 19.10 3.80
N ALA A 124 17.60 17.84 4.09
CA ALA A 124 17.82 17.27 5.41
C ALA A 124 19.33 17.07 5.64
N LYS A 125 19.81 17.52 6.80
CA LYS A 125 21.21 17.33 7.23
C LYS A 125 21.52 15.87 7.56
N LYS A 126 20.49 15.16 8.03
CA LYS A 126 20.53 13.74 8.39
C LYS A 126 19.15 13.12 8.08
N PRO A 127 18.80 12.87 6.80
CA PRO A 127 17.61 12.09 6.48
C PRO A 127 17.60 10.80 7.30
N GLY A 128 16.45 10.40 7.81
CA GLY A 128 16.46 9.37 8.84
C GLY A 128 15.14 8.73 9.15
N VAL A 129 15.21 7.73 10.02
CA VAL A 129 14.08 6.93 10.47
C VAL A 129 14.13 6.79 11.98
N ASP A 130 13.10 7.25 12.66
CA ASP A 130 12.90 7.05 14.08
C ASP A 130 11.90 5.92 14.33
N ILE A 131 12.21 5.08 15.32
CA ILE A 131 11.36 3.97 15.75
C ILE A 131 10.90 4.22 17.18
N PHE A 132 9.59 4.38 17.36
CA PHE A 132 8.97 4.56 18.67
C PHE A 132 8.18 3.34 19.08
N GLN A 133 8.20 2.99 20.36
CA GLN A 133 7.34 1.97 20.94
C GLN A 133 6.86 2.40 22.33
N SER A 134 5.54 2.47 22.50
CA SER A 134 4.89 2.75 23.79
C SER A 134 5.57 3.90 24.56
N GLY A 135 5.80 5.02 23.88
CA GLY A 135 6.38 6.26 24.42
C GLY A 135 7.91 6.31 24.45
N ALA A 136 8.62 5.22 24.12
CA ALA A 136 10.09 5.20 24.03
C ALA A 136 10.58 5.32 22.59
N LEU A 137 11.65 6.10 22.38
CA LEU A 137 12.49 6.00 21.19
C LEU A 137 13.35 4.73 21.30
N LEU A 138 13.09 3.74 20.45
CA LEU A 138 13.88 2.51 20.39
C LEU A 138 15.19 2.71 19.62
N GLY A 139 15.21 3.64 18.67
CA GLY A 139 16.41 3.97 17.91
C GLY A 139 16.12 4.91 16.76
N THR A 140 17.19 5.54 16.30
CA THR A 140 17.22 6.46 15.16
C THR A 140 18.26 5.96 14.16
N TYR A 141 17.85 5.87 12.89
CA TYR A 141 18.72 5.59 11.75
C TYR A 141 18.97 6.91 11.03
N ASN A 142 20.24 7.34 10.97
CA ASN A 142 20.63 8.56 10.26
C ASN A 142 21.44 8.19 9.03
N PHE A 143 21.17 8.87 7.92
CA PHE A 143 21.80 8.63 6.63
C PHE A 143 22.52 9.89 6.13
N GLN A 144 23.46 9.70 5.21
CA GLN A 144 24.19 10.81 4.60
C GLN A 144 23.32 11.57 3.60
N ASN A 145 22.41 10.88 2.92
CA ASN A 145 21.54 11.43 1.89
C ASN A 145 20.23 10.62 1.78
N GLN A 146 19.29 11.14 1.00
CA GLN A 146 17.98 10.52 0.79
C GLN A 146 18.07 9.13 0.14
N GLN A 147 19.01 8.92 -0.80
CA GLN A 147 19.14 7.66 -1.53
C GLN A 147 19.62 6.52 -0.62
N ASP A 148 20.52 6.81 0.32
CA ASP A 148 20.95 5.85 1.33
C ASP A 148 19.79 5.47 2.27
N CYS A 149 18.98 6.46 2.67
CA CYS A 149 17.77 6.23 3.45
C CYS A 149 16.81 5.29 2.70
N PHE A 150 16.57 5.54 1.41
CA PHE A 150 15.73 4.69 0.55
C PHE A 150 16.24 3.25 0.46
N THR A 151 17.56 3.08 0.34
CA THR A 151 18.19 1.75 0.22
C THR A 151 17.97 0.90 1.48
N GLU A 152 17.93 1.53 2.65
CA GLU A 152 17.78 0.83 3.94
C GLU A 152 16.35 0.81 4.49
N LEU A 153 15.46 1.67 3.99
CA LEU A 153 14.11 1.86 4.54
C LEU A 153 13.31 0.56 4.61
N ASN A 154 13.29 -0.23 3.54
CA ASN A 154 12.56 -1.50 3.54
C ASN A 154 13.14 -2.49 4.57
N LYS A 155 14.47 -2.54 4.73
CA LYS A 155 15.11 -3.38 5.76
C LYS A 155 14.71 -2.94 7.17
N ILE A 156 14.64 -1.64 7.42
CA ILE A 156 14.20 -1.09 8.71
C ILE A 156 12.73 -1.45 8.99
N ILE A 157 11.85 -1.30 7.99
CA ILE A 157 10.44 -1.72 8.07
C ILE A 157 10.37 -3.21 8.43
N ARG A 158 11.16 -4.05 7.75
CA ARG A 158 11.21 -5.51 7.98
C ARG A 158 11.60 -5.88 9.40
N VAL A 159 12.61 -5.21 9.96
CA VAL A 159 13.11 -5.49 11.31
C VAL A 159 12.11 -5.04 12.37
N HIS A 160 11.55 -3.84 12.21
CA HIS A 160 10.84 -3.16 13.29
C HIS A 160 9.33 -3.20 13.18
N ILE A 161 8.76 -3.08 11.99
CA ILE A 161 7.32 -2.83 11.81
C ILE A 161 6.58 -4.04 11.25
N TRP A 162 7.28 -4.92 10.52
CA TRP A 162 6.69 -6.09 9.90
C TRP A 162 5.87 -6.97 10.86
N GLU A 163 4.70 -7.42 10.41
CA GLU A 163 3.83 -8.32 11.15
C GLU A 163 4.40 -9.73 11.15
N LYS A 164 4.86 -10.18 12.33
CA LYS A 164 5.47 -11.51 12.52
C LYS A 164 4.46 -12.62 12.80
N GLU A 165 3.18 -12.28 12.90
CA GLU A 165 2.12 -13.23 13.19
C GLU A 165 1.79 -14.07 11.95
N LYS A 166 1.12 -15.21 12.17
CA LYS A 166 0.70 -16.07 11.06
C LYS A 166 -0.41 -15.38 10.28
N TRP A 167 -0.16 -15.10 9.01
CA TRP A 167 -1.13 -14.49 8.12
C TRP A 167 -2.24 -15.47 7.73
N SER A 168 -3.47 -14.94 7.67
CA SER A 168 -4.62 -15.62 7.08
C SER A 168 -4.52 -15.64 5.55
N GLN A 169 -5.42 -16.38 4.89
CA GLN A 169 -5.49 -16.35 3.42
C GLN A 169 -5.87 -14.96 2.88
N ASP A 170 -6.72 -14.23 3.60
CA ASP A 170 -7.13 -12.88 3.22
C ASP A 170 -5.98 -11.87 3.38
N ASP A 171 -5.10 -12.09 4.34
CA ASP A 171 -3.87 -11.29 4.52
C ASP A 171 -2.91 -11.49 3.34
N TYR A 172 -2.64 -12.74 2.95
CA TYR A 172 -1.82 -13.03 1.76
C TYR A 172 -2.42 -12.44 0.49
N LYS A 173 -3.75 -12.51 0.36
CA LYS A 173 -4.48 -11.90 -0.75
C LYS A 173 -4.26 -10.40 -0.80
N ARG A 174 -4.58 -9.70 0.29
CA ARG A 174 -4.42 -8.25 0.40
C ARG A 174 -2.99 -7.80 0.12
N TYR A 175 -2.02 -8.48 0.71
CA TYR A 175 -0.60 -8.21 0.50
C TYR A 175 -0.22 -8.25 -0.99
N THR A 176 -0.63 -9.33 -1.68
CA THR A 176 -0.30 -9.53 -3.10
C THR A 176 -1.07 -8.57 -4.01
N ILE A 177 -2.33 -8.27 -3.69
CA ILE A 177 -3.14 -7.29 -4.43
C ILE A 177 -2.50 -5.91 -4.32
N ASN A 178 -2.17 -5.46 -3.10
CA ASN A 178 -1.51 -4.18 -2.86
C ASN A 178 -0.19 -4.09 -3.63
N TRP A 179 0.61 -5.15 -3.65
CA TRP A 179 1.83 -5.18 -4.48
C TRP A 179 1.53 -4.99 -5.97
N PHE A 180 0.56 -5.72 -6.51
CA PHE A 180 0.27 -5.66 -7.93
C PHE A 180 -0.38 -4.33 -8.34
N GLU A 181 -1.14 -3.68 -7.46
CA GLU A 181 -1.58 -2.29 -7.68
C GLU A 181 -0.39 -1.36 -7.85
N LYS A 182 0.65 -1.47 -7.00
CA LYS A 182 1.88 -0.69 -7.19
C LYS A 182 2.54 -0.97 -8.55
N VAL A 183 2.51 -2.22 -9.02
CA VAL A 183 3.04 -2.59 -10.34
C VAL A 183 2.24 -1.90 -11.46
N ILE A 184 0.91 -1.87 -11.35
CA ILE A 184 0.03 -1.17 -12.31
C ILE A 184 0.31 0.34 -12.28
N ASP A 185 0.28 0.94 -11.08
CA ASP A 185 0.41 2.38 -10.88
C ASP A 185 1.78 2.92 -11.34
N LEU A 186 2.85 2.15 -11.11
CA LEU A 186 4.22 2.52 -11.49
C LEU A 186 4.64 1.99 -12.86
N HIS A 187 3.85 1.08 -13.44
CA HIS A 187 4.21 0.34 -14.65
C HIS A 187 5.60 -0.34 -14.57
N LYS A 188 5.89 -0.95 -13.40
CA LYS A 188 7.18 -1.58 -13.09
C LYS A 188 7.01 -2.89 -12.35
N GLY A 189 7.59 -3.99 -12.85
CA GLY A 189 7.60 -5.28 -12.15
C GLY A 189 8.70 -5.44 -11.11
N THR A 190 9.62 -4.47 -10.99
CA THR A 190 10.73 -4.47 -10.01
C THR A 190 10.35 -3.93 -8.64
N VAL A 191 9.09 -3.53 -8.46
CA VAL A 191 8.57 -3.02 -7.18
C VAL A 191 8.77 -4.07 -6.08
N SER A 192 9.22 -3.61 -4.91
CA SER A 192 9.56 -4.48 -3.78
C SER A 192 8.38 -5.34 -3.35
N VAL A 193 8.67 -6.64 -3.19
CA VAL A 193 7.78 -7.68 -2.68
C VAL A 193 8.60 -8.82 -2.08
N GLU A 194 8.14 -9.37 -0.96
CA GLU A 194 8.63 -10.62 -0.43
C GLU A 194 7.87 -11.79 -1.07
N LYS A 195 8.59 -12.56 -1.87
CA LYS A 195 8.03 -13.62 -2.71
C LYS A 195 7.46 -14.77 -1.88
N ASP A 196 8.00 -14.99 -0.69
CA ASP A 196 7.53 -16.02 0.24
C ASP A 196 6.18 -15.68 0.89
N PHE A 197 5.74 -14.41 0.79
CA PHE A 197 4.46 -13.92 1.33
C PHE A 197 3.47 -13.52 0.22
N SER A 198 3.91 -13.47 -1.03
CA SER A 198 3.05 -13.17 -2.16
C SER A 198 2.43 -14.44 -2.72
N PHE A 199 1.10 -14.57 -2.74
CA PHE A 199 0.45 -15.76 -3.29
C PHE A 199 0.72 -15.92 -4.79
N PHE A 200 1.03 -14.82 -5.48
CA PHE A 200 1.37 -14.84 -6.89
C PHE A 200 2.70 -15.57 -7.13
N HIS A 201 3.69 -15.35 -6.26
CA HIS A 201 4.99 -16.01 -6.31
C HIS A 201 5.00 -17.37 -5.61
N SER A 202 4.16 -17.54 -4.58
CA SER A 202 4.02 -18.75 -3.77
C SER A 202 2.55 -19.21 -3.71
N PRO A 203 2.01 -19.83 -4.79
CA PRO A 203 0.58 -20.19 -4.91
C PRO A 203 0.02 -21.07 -3.79
N THR A 204 0.89 -21.83 -3.11
CA THR A 204 0.51 -22.71 -2.00
C THR A 204 -0.02 -21.95 -0.79
N LEU A 205 0.30 -20.66 -0.63
CA LEU A 205 -0.21 -19.80 0.44
C LEU A 205 -1.74 -19.73 0.46
N ILE A 206 -2.36 -19.85 -0.71
CA ILE A 206 -3.83 -19.88 -0.87
C ILE A 206 -4.34 -21.20 -1.45
N LYS A 207 -3.54 -22.27 -1.35
CA LYS A 207 -3.86 -23.62 -1.88
C LYS A 207 -4.20 -23.62 -3.37
N SER A 208 -3.47 -22.85 -4.17
CA SER A 208 -3.69 -22.68 -5.61
C SER A 208 -2.47 -23.15 -6.42
N ASN A 209 -2.50 -22.95 -7.74
CA ASN A 209 -1.39 -23.22 -8.66
C ASN A 209 -1.02 -21.97 -9.47
N LYS A 210 0.12 -22.05 -10.16
CA LYS A 210 0.72 -20.93 -10.92
C LYS A 210 -0.24 -20.25 -11.91
N ILE A 211 -1.10 -21.02 -12.58
CA ILE A 211 -2.02 -20.44 -13.56
C ILE A 211 -3.22 -19.81 -12.85
N ASP A 212 -3.80 -20.50 -11.88
CA ASP A 212 -4.98 -20.02 -11.18
C ASP A 212 -4.73 -18.72 -10.43
N VAL A 213 -3.53 -18.52 -9.85
CA VAL A 213 -3.19 -17.28 -9.13
C VAL A 213 -3.19 -16.03 -10.01
N ILE A 214 -2.89 -16.16 -11.32
CA ILE A 214 -2.97 -15.05 -12.28
C ILE A 214 -4.43 -14.56 -12.36
N PHE A 215 -5.35 -15.49 -12.57
CA PHE A 215 -6.77 -15.17 -12.70
C PHE A 215 -7.39 -14.76 -11.37
N ILE A 216 -6.93 -15.30 -10.24
CA ILE A 216 -7.35 -14.83 -8.91
C ILE A 216 -6.92 -13.37 -8.74
N LEU A 217 -5.66 -13.04 -8.98
CA LEU A 217 -5.12 -11.69 -8.83
C LEU A 217 -5.89 -10.68 -9.69
N MET A 218 -6.05 -10.96 -10.99
CA MET A 218 -6.81 -10.10 -11.88
C MET A 218 -8.27 -9.95 -11.44
N SER A 219 -8.91 -11.04 -10.99
CA SER A 219 -10.30 -11.00 -10.50
C SER A 219 -10.44 -10.05 -9.32
N GLU A 220 -9.55 -10.16 -8.34
CA GLU A 220 -9.56 -9.32 -7.14
C GLU A 220 -9.33 -7.84 -7.48
N ILE A 221 -8.42 -7.53 -8.41
CA ILE A 221 -8.19 -6.17 -8.90
C ILE A 221 -9.46 -5.59 -9.54
N MET A 222 -10.08 -6.33 -10.47
CA MET A 222 -11.30 -5.84 -11.12
C MET A 222 -12.46 -5.66 -10.14
N LEU A 223 -12.63 -6.58 -9.18
CA LEU A 223 -13.64 -6.43 -8.13
C LEU A 223 -13.40 -5.15 -7.34
N LYS A 224 -12.16 -4.88 -6.93
CA LYS A 224 -11.81 -3.63 -6.23
C LYS A 224 -12.15 -2.40 -7.06
N ARG A 225 -11.79 -2.37 -8.34
CA ARG A 225 -12.12 -1.29 -9.29
C ARG A 225 -13.63 -1.08 -9.45
N LEU A 226 -14.42 -2.15 -9.52
CA LEU A 226 -15.88 -2.08 -9.61
C LEU A 226 -16.54 -1.56 -8.34
N HIS A 227 -15.89 -1.69 -7.19
CA HIS A 227 -16.38 -1.14 -5.92
C HIS A 227 -15.95 0.31 -5.70
N ASN A 228 -14.80 0.72 -6.23
CA ASN A 228 -14.26 2.06 -6.05
C ASN A 228 -15.09 3.13 -6.78
N SER A 229 -15.60 4.11 -6.03
CA SER A 229 -16.37 5.23 -6.58
C SER A 229 -15.43 6.20 -7.29
N GLY A 230 -15.69 6.47 -8.58
CA GLY A 230 -14.81 7.27 -9.44
C GLY A 230 -13.82 6.44 -10.26
N ASP A 231 -13.82 5.10 -10.15
CA ASP A 231 -13.06 4.27 -11.09
C ASP A 231 -13.76 4.25 -12.47
N PRO A 232 -13.04 4.53 -13.58
CA PRO A 232 -13.61 4.50 -14.92
C PRO A 232 -14.30 3.19 -15.29
N LEU A 233 -13.86 2.05 -14.75
CA LEU A 233 -14.47 0.75 -14.99
C LEU A 233 -15.89 0.69 -14.40
N LYS A 234 -16.08 1.18 -13.18
CA LYS A 234 -17.39 1.22 -12.52
C LYS A 234 -18.35 2.14 -13.28
N GLU A 235 -17.86 3.27 -13.77
CA GLU A 235 -18.63 4.22 -14.57
C GLU A 235 -19.05 3.62 -15.92
N ALA A 236 -18.11 2.98 -16.62
CA ALA A 236 -18.39 2.29 -17.89
C ALA A 236 -19.43 1.17 -17.71
N VAL A 237 -19.29 0.33 -16.67
CA VAL A 237 -20.28 -0.71 -16.36
C VAL A 237 -21.66 -0.10 -16.07
N SER A 238 -21.70 1.01 -15.33
CA SER A 238 -22.96 1.69 -15.02
C SER A 238 -23.64 2.25 -16.28
N ALA A 239 -22.86 2.85 -17.20
CA ALA A 239 -23.35 3.35 -18.48
C ALA A 239 -23.91 2.23 -19.36
N ILE A 240 -23.21 1.10 -19.49
CA ILE A 240 -23.68 -0.05 -20.28
C ILE A 240 -24.95 -0.64 -19.69
N ARG A 241 -25.10 -0.65 -18.36
CA ARG A 241 -26.29 -1.20 -17.70
C ARG A 241 -27.54 -0.35 -17.90
N ALA A 242 -27.39 0.94 -18.20
CA ALA A 242 -28.50 1.84 -18.52
C ALA A 242 -29.11 1.60 -19.92
N ILE A 243 -28.50 0.74 -20.75
CA ILE A 243 -29.03 0.36 -22.06
C ILE A 243 -30.25 -0.56 -21.90
N ASP A 244 -31.34 -0.30 -22.62
CA ASP A 244 -32.57 -1.11 -22.53
C ASP A 244 -32.44 -2.48 -23.22
N ASP A 245 -31.77 -2.51 -24.37
CA ASP A 245 -31.57 -3.73 -25.15
C ASP A 245 -30.62 -4.70 -24.43
N THR A 246 -31.15 -5.88 -24.11
CA THR A 246 -30.43 -6.90 -23.35
C THR A 246 -29.28 -7.54 -24.14
N ASP A 247 -29.45 -7.70 -25.45
CA ASP A 247 -28.42 -8.30 -26.31
C ASP A 247 -27.27 -7.32 -26.53
N VAL A 248 -27.59 -6.04 -26.76
CA VAL A 248 -26.58 -4.97 -26.86
C VAL A 248 -25.82 -4.82 -25.55
N LYS A 249 -26.53 -4.79 -24.41
CA LYS A 249 -25.92 -4.73 -23.07
C LYS A 249 -24.96 -5.90 -22.83
N LYS A 250 -25.39 -7.12 -23.14
CA LYS A 250 -24.56 -8.31 -22.98
C LYS A 250 -23.32 -8.24 -23.88
N ALA A 251 -23.47 -7.84 -25.14
CA ALA A 251 -22.35 -7.69 -26.06
C ALA A 251 -21.32 -6.66 -25.56
N GLN A 252 -21.76 -5.48 -25.12
CA GLN A 252 -20.87 -4.44 -24.60
C GLN A 252 -20.21 -4.82 -23.27
N LEU A 253 -20.89 -5.54 -22.39
CA LEU A 253 -20.27 -6.06 -21.17
C LEU A 253 -19.18 -7.09 -21.47
N ASN A 254 -19.38 -7.95 -22.48
CA ASN A 254 -18.33 -8.88 -22.92
C ASN A 254 -17.11 -8.13 -23.46
N ASP A 255 -17.32 -7.16 -24.35
CA ASP A 255 -16.24 -6.35 -24.93
C ASP A 255 -15.44 -5.60 -23.86
N LEU A 256 -16.13 -5.00 -22.89
CA LEU A 256 -15.49 -4.33 -21.76
C LEU A 256 -14.69 -5.31 -20.89
N ALA A 257 -15.25 -6.50 -20.60
CA ALA A 257 -14.55 -7.52 -19.82
C ALA A 257 -13.30 -8.04 -20.55
N ASP A 258 -13.40 -8.30 -21.86
CA ASP A 258 -12.28 -8.72 -22.70
C ASP A 258 -11.18 -7.66 -22.70
N LYS A 259 -11.54 -6.39 -22.88
CA LYS A 259 -10.60 -5.25 -22.86
C LYS A 259 -9.86 -5.16 -21.54
N VAL A 260 -10.57 -5.19 -20.41
CA VAL A 260 -9.95 -5.07 -19.07
C VAL A 260 -9.05 -6.27 -18.76
N VAL A 261 -9.47 -7.48 -19.11
CA VAL A 261 -8.64 -8.69 -18.98
C VAL A 261 -7.37 -8.56 -19.81
N PHE A 262 -7.49 -8.11 -21.06
CA PHE A 262 -6.35 -7.90 -21.95
C PHE A 262 -5.39 -6.84 -21.43
N GLU A 263 -5.90 -5.72 -20.90
CA GLU A 263 -5.09 -4.65 -20.28
C GLU A 263 -4.27 -5.18 -19.10
N LEU A 264 -4.88 -5.95 -18.19
CA LEU A 264 -4.18 -6.51 -17.04
C LEU A 264 -3.11 -7.54 -17.46
N LEU A 265 -3.42 -8.40 -18.44
CA LEU A 265 -2.43 -9.35 -18.98
C LEU A 265 -1.27 -8.63 -19.67
N THR A 266 -1.55 -7.53 -20.36
CA THR A 266 -0.53 -6.68 -21.01
C THR A 266 0.38 -6.07 -19.95
N VAL A 267 -0.15 -5.50 -18.87
CA VAL A 267 0.66 -5.00 -17.75
C VAL A 267 1.54 -6.12 -17.17
N MET A 268 0.98 -7.31 -16.94
CA MET A 268 1.75 -8.44 -16.41
C MET A 268 2.88 -8.86 -17.35
N LYS A 269 2.66 -8.78 -18.67
CA LYS A 269 3.67 -9.08 -19.69
C LYS A 269 4.76 -8.00 -19.73
N ASP A 270 4.36 -6.75 -19.91
CA ASP A 270 5.26 -5.62 -20.13
C ASP A 270 6.13 -5.34 -18.89
N CYS A 271 5.57 -5.54 -17.70
CA CYS A 271 6.30 -5.45 -16.44
C CYS A 271 7.14 -6.72 -16.14
N ASN A 272 7.16 -7.73 -17.01
CA ASN A 272 7.83 -9.02 -16.79
C ASN A 272 7.39 -9.74 -15.49
N VAL A 273 6.15 -9.51 -15.06
CA VAL A 273 5.53 -10.18 -13.91
C VAL A 273 5.19 -11.63 -14.26
N VAL A 274 4.70 -11.86 -15.47
CA VAL A 274 4.44 -13.20 -16.02
C VAL A 274 5.28 -13.38 -17.28
N LYS A 275 6.09 -14.44 -17.30
CA LYS A 275 6.77 -14.92 -18.50
C LYS A 275 5.88 -15.93 -19.21
N PHE A 276 4.99 -15.45 -20.07
CA PHE A 276 4.04 -16.30 -20.79
C PHE A 276 4.73 -17.34 -21.69
N ASP A 277 5.91 -17.00 -22.22
CA ASP A 277 6.71 -17.90 -23.05
C ASP A 277 7.30 -19.09 -22.25
N ASP A 278 7.31 -19.01 -20.91
CA ASP A 278 7.79 -20.09 -20.03
C ASP A 278 6.68 -21.10 -19.68
N PHE A 279 5.48 -20.98 -20.27
CA PHE A 279 4.39 -21.91 -20.00
C PHE A 279 4.58 -23.24 -20.72
N THR A 280 4.40 -24.33 -19.99
CA THR A 280 4.27 -25.67 -20.58
C THR A 280 2.98 -25.78 -21.40
N ASP A 281 2.88 -26.74 -22.32
CA ASP A 281 1.66 -27.01 -23.09
C ASP A 281 0.41 -27.19 -22.20
N LYS A 282 0.60 -27.81 -21.03
CA LYS A 282 -0.48 -28.02 -20.06
C LYS A 282 -0.92 -26.69 -19.44
N GLU A 283 0.03 -25.85 -19.04
CA GLU A 283 -0.23 -24.52 -18.49
C GLU A 283 -0.88 -23.61 -19.52
N SER A 284 -0.41 -23.61 -20.76
CA SER A 284 -1.01 -22.84 -21.86
C SER A 284 -2.46 -23.26 -22.14
N LYS A 285 -2.74 -24.57 -22.16
CA LYS A 285 -4.12 -25.09 -22.28
C LYS A 285 -4.99 -24.68 -21.09
N GLN A 286 -4.47 -24.76 -19.87
CA GLN A 286 -5.19 -24.32 -18.68
C GLN A 286 -5.46 -22.81 -18.73
N PHE A 287 -4.46 -22.01 -19.05
CA PHE A 287 -4.55 -20.55 -19.16
C PHE A 287 -5.65 -20.13 -20.14
N ASN A 288 -5.67 -20.70 -21.35
CA ASN A 288 -6.71 -20.40 -22.34
C ASN A 288 -8.11 -20.74 -21.85
N ARG A 289 -8.27 -21.87 -21.15
CA ARG A 289 -9.55 -22.29 -20.57
C ARG A 289 -9.99 -21.36 -19.44
N GLU A 290 -9.08 -21.03 -18.53
CA GLU A 290 -9.37 -20.15 -17.39
C GLU A 290 -9.66 -18.71 -17.85
N SER A 291 -8.98 -18.22 -18.89
CA SER A 291 -9.25 -16.90 -19.49
C SER A 291 -10.70 -16.80 -19.99
N ALA A 292 -11.16 -17.77 -20.78
CA ALA A 292 -12.54 -17.81 -21.26
C ALA A 292 -13.55 -17.91 -20.10
N THR A 293 -13.21 -18.70 -19.08
CA THR A 293 -14.05 -18.86 -17.88
C THR A 293 -14.12 -17.57 -17.07
N MET A 294 -13.02 -16.82 -16.99
CA MET A 294 -12.92 -15.57 -16.26
C MET A 294 -13.81 -14.49 -16.88
N ILE A 295 -13.74 -14.30 -18.19
CA ILE A 295 -14.58 -13.35 -18.93
C ILE A 295 -16.07 -13.58 -18.62
N GLN A 296 -16.52 -14.83 -18.71
CA GLN A 296 -17.90 -15.20 -18.39
C GLN A 296 -18.29 -14.88 -16.93
N LYS A 297 -17.38 -15.13 -15.98
CA LYS A 297 -17.59 -14.81 -14.56
C LYS A 297 -17.69 -13.30 -14.33
N ILE A 298 -16.81 -12.51 -14.94
CA ILE A 298 -16.78 -11.05 -14.85
C ILE A 298 -18.07 -10.46 -15.41
N VAL A 299 -18.47 -10.86 -16.62
CA VAL A 299 -19.69 -10.35 -17.27
C VAL A 299 -20.92 -10.63 -16.42
N LYS A 300 -21.00 -11.85 -15.86
CA LYS A 300 -22.06 -12.21 -14.91
C LYS A 300 -22.02 -11.36 -13.65
N TYR A 301 -20.84 -11.02 -13.15
CA TYR A 301 -20.69 -10.16 -11.97
C TYR A 301 -21.11 -8.71 -12.29
N MET A 302 -20.55 -8.12 -13.34
CA MET A 302 -20.87 -6.76 -13.82
C MET A 302 -22.38 -6.59 -14.06
N GLY A 303 -23.05 -7.59 -14.62
CA GLY A 303 -24.51 -7.57 -14.79
C GLY A 303 -25.30 -7.57 -13.47
N LYS A 304 -24.71 -8.13 -12.39
CA LYS A 304 -25.34 -8.35 -11.08
C LYS A 304 -25.04 -7.30 -10.00
N VAL A 305 -24.09 -6.38 -10.20
CA VAL A 305 -23.73 -5.37 -9.17
C VAL A 305 -24.89 -4.38 -8.95
N GLU A 306 -26.00 -4.80 -8.33
CA GLU A 306 -26.99 -3.89 -7.78
C GLU A 306 -26.36 -3.11 -6.62
N GLY A 307 -26.72 -1.83 -6.51
CA GLY A 307 -26.29 -0.98 -5.42
C GLY A 307 -26.72 -1.57 -4.07
N ARG A 308 -25.84 -2.36 -3.47
CA ARG A 308 -25.78 -2.48 -2.02
C ARG A 308 -25.23 -1.16 -1.51
N ARG A 309 -26.15 -0.22 -1.31
CA ARG A 309 -25.97 0.89 -0.37
C ARG A 309 -25.87 0.33 1.05
#